data_AF-A0A085ZDR4-F1
#
_entry.id   AF-A0A085ZDR4-F1
#
_cell.length_a   1.000
_cell.length_b   1.000
_cell.length_c   1.000
_cell.angle_alpha   90.00
_cell.angle_beta   90.00
_cell.angle_gamma   90.00
#
_symmetry.space_group_name_H-M   'P 1'
#
loop_
_entity.id
_entity.type
_entity.pdbx_description
1 polymer ?
#
loop_
_entity_poly.entity_id
_entity_poly.type
_entity_poly.pdbx_seq_one_letter_code
_entity_poly.pdbx_strand_id
1 'polypeptide(L)'
;MMKIKLIFFFLIVITQAFGQTYQMVKIDDIKINGSIKLLTTEADFITKMGKAEKIAEDFPGCSNYDEEAGKGTKFFIYTKNGIKYYVYNKKAEFQEINLKDYSDNYILVKKHKISNKTTLTDLKKMFPVAYKNYKKGKDAHLFKLKFNPEWDDEIQIAIENGKVTAIYYWTPC
;
A
#
# COMPACT_ATOMS: atom_id res chain seq x y z
N MET A 1 17.73 40.83 -52.26
CA MET A 1 17.48 40.68 -50.81
C MET A 1 16.88 39.30 -50.54
N MET A 2 17.69 38.35 -50.05
CA MET A 2 17.30 36.94 -49.90
C MET A 2 17.06 36.66 -48.41
N LYS A 3 15.81 36.30 -48.05
CA LYS A 3 15.41 36.01 -46.66
C LYS A 3 15.83 34.59 -46.30
N ILE A 4 16.82 34.46 -45.42
CA ILE A 4 17.24 33.19 -44.82
C ILE A 4 16.18 32.77 -43.80
N LYS A 5 15.50 31.64 -44.04
CA LYS A 5 14.58 31.02 -43.08
C LYS A 5 15.40 30.28 -42.03
N LEU A 6 15.35 30.79 -40.80
CA LEU A 6 15.96 30.19 -39.62
C LEU A 6 15.14 28.95 -39.21
N ILE A 7 15.66 27.75 -39.44
CA ILE A 7 15.08 26.50 -38.96
C ILE A 7 15.55 26.31 -37.52
N PHE A 8 14.65 26.48 -36.56
CA PHE A 8 14.88 26.13 -35.16
C PHE A 8 14.87 24.61 -35.01
N PHE A 9 16.05 24.04 -34.78
CA PHE A 9 16.21 22.63 -34.41
C PHE A 9 15.86 22.49 -32.92
N PHE A 10 14.66 22.00 -32.62
CA PHE A 10 14.24 21.72 -31.25
C PHE A 10 14.92 20.42 -30.79
N LEU A 11 16.04 20.56 -30.09
CA LEU A 11 16.70 19.45 -29.40
C LEU A 11 15.79 18.98 -28.26
N ILE A 12 15.04 17.91 -28.51
CA ILE A 12 14.31 17.19 -27.46
C ILE A 12 15.36 16.53 -26.57
N VAL A 13 15.63 17.15 -25.42
CA VAL A 13 16.37 16.51 -24.33
C VAL A 13 15.48 15.40 -23.80
N ILE A 14 15.69 14.18 -24.31
CA ILE A 14 15.16 12.96 -23.69
C ILE A 14 15.95 12.79 -22.39
N THR A 15 15.46 13.38 -21.30
CA THR A 15 15.93 13.02 -19.98
C THR A 15 15.54 11.55 -19.78
N GLN A 16 16.51 10.64 -19.92
CA GLN A 16 16.33 9.29 -19.45
C GLN A 16 16.12 9.40 -17.95
N ALA A 17 14.86 9.30 -17.53
CA ALA A 17 14.53 9.09 -16.13
C ALA A 17 15.28 7.83 -15.71
N PHE A 18 16.33 8.01 -14.90
CA PHE A 18 17.04 6.92 -14.26
C PHE A 18 16.00 5.96 -13.71
N GLY A 19 15.97 4.76 -14.30
CA GLY A 19 14.86 3.82 -14.20
C GLY A 19 14.64 3.44 -12.74
N GLN A 20 13.58 3.96 -12.14
CA GLN A 20 13.18 3.53 -10.81
C GLN A 20 12.97 2.01 -10.83
N THR A 21 13.78 1.30 -10.05
CA THR A 21 13.67 -0.15 -9.90
C THR A 21 12.38 -0.53 -9.22
N TYR A 22 11.82 0.33 -8.36
CA TYR A 22 10.59 0.09 -7.61
C TYR A 22 9.58 1.22 -7.79
N GLN A 23 8.29 0.88 -7.74
CA GLN A 23 7.23 1.89 -7.66
C GLN A 23 7.17 2.43 -6.24
N MET A 24 7.60 3.69 -6.08
CA MET A 24 7.58 4.37 -4.79
C MET A 24 6.23 5.03 -4.54
N VAL A 25 5.70 4.88 -3.32
CA VAL A 25 4.54 5.57 -2.79
C VAL A 25 4.87 6.12 -1.40
N LYS A 26 4.16 7.17 -0.95
CA LYS A 26 4.30 7.66 0.43
C LYS A 26 3.21 7.04 1.29
N ILE A 27 3.54 6.68 2.51
CA ILE A 27 2.56 6.11 3.45
C ILE A 27 1.39 7.07 3.71
N ASP A 28 1.66 8.38 3.79
CA ASP A 28 0.65 9.43 3.96
C ASP A 28 -0.28 9.61 2.76
N ASP A 29 0.12 9.14 1.58
CA ASP A 29 -0.71 9.17 0.38
C ASP A 29 -1.74 8.02 0.35
N ILE A 30 -1.69 7.11 1.34
CA ILE A 30 -2.55 5.93 1.37
C ILE A 30 -3.66 6.09 2.44
N LYS A 31 -4.90 5.85 2.02
CA LYS A 31 -6.06 5.89 2.91
C LYS A 31 -6.96 4.67 2.71
N ILE A 32 -7.30 3.99 3.80
CA ILE A 32 -8.32 2.94 3.84
C ILE A 32 -9.69 3.60 3.83
N ASN A 33 -10.57 3.13 2.94
CA ASN A 33 -11.92 3.66 2.73
C ASN A 33 -11.99 5.20 2.59
N GLY A 34 -10.92 5.78 2.05
CA GLY A 34 -10.80 7.22 1.75
C GLY A 34 -10.47 8.15 2.93
N SER A 35 -10.51 7.68 4.19
CA SER A 35 -10.38 8.56 5.37
C SER A 35 -9.43 8.06 6.47
N ILE A 36 -9.18 6.75 6.55
CA ILE A 36 -8.38 6.14 7.62
C ILE A 36 -6.94 5.97 7.14
N LYS A 37 -5.97 6.36 7.96
CA LYS A 37 -4.55 6.22 7.61
C LYS A 37 -4.06 4.79 7.90
N LEU A 38 -2.96 4.40 7.24
CA LEU A 38 -2.27 3.14 7.55
C LEU A 38 -1.75 3.14 8.98
N LEU A 39 -1.07 4.23 9.37
CA LEU A 39 -0.62 4.47 10.74
C LEU A 39 -1.46 5.60 11.33
N THR A 40 -2.10 5.34 12.46
CA THR A 40 -2.91 6.35 13.17
C THR A 40 -2.93 6.07 14.69
N THR A 41 -3.64 6.91 15.44
CA THR A 41 -3.91 6.66 16.85
C THR A 41 -5.11 5.72 17.01
N GLU A 42 -5.11 4.93 18.08
CA GLU A 42 -6.23 4.06 18.44
C GLU A 42 -7.55 4.87 18.53
N ALA A 43 -7.50 6.07 19.11
CA ALA A 43 -8.68 6.92 19.25
C ALA A 43 -9.25 7.39 17.91
N ASP A 44 -8.41 7.87 16.98
CA ASP A 44 -8.86 8.29 15.63
C ASP A 44 -9.38 7.08 14.84
N PHE A 45 -8.68 5.94 14.95
CA PHE A 45 -9.08 4.68 14.33
C PHE A 45 -10.47 4.23 14.79
N ILE A 46 -10.70 4.11 16.11
CA ILE A 46 -11.99 3.69 16.68
C ILE A 46 -13.10 4.69 16.32
N THR A 47 -12.81 5.99 16.31
CA THR A 47 -13.79 7.02 15.93
C THR A 47 -14.27 6.83 14.48
N LYS A 48 -13.38 6.45 13.57
CA LYS A 48 -13.70 6.26 12.14
C LYS A 48 -14.25 4.88 11.80
N MET A 49 -13.76 3.83 12.46
CA MET A 49 -14.14 2.44 12.19
C MET A 49 -15.31 1.94 13.04
N GLY A 50 -15.57 2.59 14.18
CA GLY A 50 -16.55 2.16 15.17
C GLY A 50 -16.00 1.08 16.10
N LYS A 51 -16.89 0.23 16.60
CA LYS A 51 -16.55 -0.87 17.52
C LYS A 51 -16.12 -2.12 16.75
N ALA A 52 -15.13 -2.84 17.28
CA ALA A 52 -14.61 -4.07 16.69
C ALA A 52 -15.69 -5.15 16.62
N GLU A 53 -15.59 -6.01 15.61
CA GLU A 53 -16.28 -7.30 15.60
C GLU A 53 -15.49 -8.36 16.35
N LYS A 54 -14.16 -8.28 16.26
CA LYS A 54 -13.23 -9.18 16.95
C LYS A 54 -12.02 -8.41 17.44
N ILE A 55 -11.61 -8.71 18.67
CA ILE A 55 -10.32 -8.32 19.24
C ILE A 55 -9.65 -9.60 19.73
N ALA A 56 -8.43 -9.86 19.29
CA ALA A 56 -7.61 -10.97 19.76
C ALA A 56 -6.26 -10.44 20.21
N GLU A 57 -5.78 -10.86 21.39
CA GLU A 57 -4.39 -10.62 21.77
C GLU A 57 -3.51 -11.45 20.83
N ASP A 58 -2.50 -10.80 20.25
CA ASP A 58 -1.60 -11.41 19.28
C ASP A 58 -0.24 -10.75 19.42
N PHE A 59 0.84 -11.54 19.36
CA PHE A 59 2.19 -11.02 19.49
C PHE A 59 2.85 -11.00 18.11
N PRO A 60 3.12 -9.82 17.53
CA PRO A 60 3.70 -9.75 16.20
C PRO A 60 5.11 -10.33 16.19
N GLY A 61 5.38 -11.30 15.32
CA GLY A 61 6.66 -12.01 15.25
C GLY A 61 7.82 -11.25 14.60
N CYS A 62 7.78 -9.91 14.61
CA CYS A 62 8.67 -9.05 13.85
C CYS A 62 9.50 -8.16 14.78
N SER A 63 10.80 -8.04 14.49
CA SER A 63 11.78 -7.30 15.32
C SER A 63 11.41 -5.83 15.54
N ASN A 64 10.67 -5.23 14.61
CA ASN A 64 10.16 -3.87 14.72
C ASN A 64 9.26 -3.62 15.95
N TYR A 65 8.75 -4.67 16.58
CA TYR A 65 7.94 -4.55 17.80
C TYR A 65 8.71 -4.92 19.07
N ASP A 66 9.98 -5.33 18.98
CA ASP A 66 10.77 -5.80 20.12
C ASP A 66 10.91 -4.74 21.23
N GLU A 67 11.06 -3.46 20.87
CA GLU A 67 11.16 -2.38 21.85
C GLU A 67 9.85 -2.22 22.64
N GLU A 68 8.71 -2.27 21.97
CA GLU A 68 7.40 -2.16 22.60
C GLU A 68 7.08 -3.43 23.40
N ALA A 69 7.41 -4.61 22.86
CA ALA A 69 7.31 -5.89 23.56
C ALA A 69 8.15 -5.91 24.84
N GLY A 70 9.38 -5.38 24.80
CA GLY A 70 10.28 -5.28 25.96
C GLY A 70 9.73 -4.39 27.08
N LYS A 71 8.80 -3.48 26.76
CA LYS A 71 8.07 -2.65 27.75
C LYS A 71 6.85 -3.37 28.35
N GLY A 72 6.58 -4.61 27.95
CA GLY A 72 5.37 -5.34 28.32
C GLY A 72 4.11 -4.85 27.62
N THR A 73 4.24 -4.15 26.48
CA THR A 73 3.10 -3.67 25.70
C THR A 73 2.31 -4.87 25.18
N LYS A 74 0.99 -4.85 25.41
CA LYS A 74 0.06 -5.80 24.81
C LYS A 74 -0.31 -5.35 23.40
N PHE A 75 -0.43 -6.33 22.51
CA PHE A 75 -0.77 -6.14 21.12
C PHE A 75 -2.08 -6.85 20.82
N PHE A 76 -2.94 -6.20 20.05
CA PHE A 76 -4.24 -6.73 19.70
C PHE A 76 -4.47 -6.63 18.21
N ILE A 77 -4.99 -7.69 17.60
CA ILE A 77 -5.61 -7.62 16.28
C ILE A 77 -7.05 -7.15 16.47
N TYR A 78 -7.33 -5.96 15.95
CA TYR A 78 -8.67 -5.43 15.80
C TYR A 78 -9.18 -5.78 14.40
N THR A 79 -10.34 -6.43 14.31
CA THR A 79 -11.00 -6.74 13.03
C THR A 79 -12.38 -6.12 12.96
N LYS A 80 -12.69 -5.47 11.83
CA LYS A 80 -14.01 -4.95 11.51
C LYS A 80 -14.23 -4.90 9.99
N ASN A 81 -15.34 -5.44 9.51
CA ASN A 81 -15.72 -5.41 8.09
C ASN A 81 -14.59 -5.87 7.16
N GLY A 82 -13.86 -6.93 7.52
CA GLY A 82 -12.73 -7.44 6.71
C GLY A 82 -11.45 -6.60 6.74
N ILE A 83 -11.40 -5.54 7.55
CA ILE A 83 -10.19 -4.74 7.78
C ILE A 83 -9.55 -5.16 9.10
N LYS A 84 -8.23 -5.36 9.10
CA LYS A 84 -7.43 -5.69 10.28
C LYS A 84 -6.42 -4.60 10.59
N TYR A 85 -6.30 -4.26 11.87
CA TYR A 85 -5.27 -3.39 12.42
C TYR A 85 -4.62 -4.07 13.63
N TYR A 86 -3.30 -3.91 13.77
CA TYR A 86 -2.66 -4.06 15.07
C TYR A 86 -2.92 -2.82 15.90
N VAL A 87 -3.34 -3.00 17.15
CA VAL A 87 -3.59 -1.94 18.12
C VAL A 87 -2.73 -2.21 19.35
N TYR A 88 -1.91 -1.24 19.70
CA TYR A 88 -0.96 -1.34 20.81
C TYR A 88 -0.50 0.06 21.21
N ASN A 89 -0.23 0.29 22.50
CA ASN A 89 0.32 1.56 23.01
C ASN A 89 -0.36 2.83 22.40
N LYS A 90 -1.69 2.85 22.33
CA LYS A 90 -2.51 3.93 21.73
C LYS A 90 -2.30 4.19 20.23
N LYS A 91 -1.60 3.29 19.53
CA LYS A 91 -1.38 3.29 18.09
C LYS A 91 -2.30 2.25 17.43
N ALA A 92 -2.65 2.51 16.18
CA ALA A 92 -3.32 1.57 15.30
C ALA A 92 -2.57 1.52 13.97
N GLU A 93 -2.15 0.32 13.57
CA GLU A 93 -1.39 0.05 12.37
C GLU A 93 -2.15 -0.93 11.47
N PHE A 94 -2.44 -0.49 10.24
CA PHE A 94 -3.12 -1.28 9.22
C PHE A 94 -2.35 -2.57 8.94
N GLN A 95 -3.05 -3.70 8.81
CA GLN A 95 -2.44 -4.99 8.47
C GLN A 95 -3.02 -5.56 7.17
N GLU A 96 -4.35 -5.58 7.05
CA GLU A 96 -5.01 -6.27 5.95
C GLU A 96 -6.38 -5.67 5.61
N ILE A 97 -6.73 -5.69 4.31
CA ILE A 97 -8.11 -5.68 3.85
C ILE A 97 -8.39 -6.98 3.08
N ASN A 98 -9.38 -7.74 3.52
CA ASN A 98 -9.99 -8.80 2.73
C ASN A 98 -11.05 -8.20 1.79
N LEU A 99 -10.76 -8.20 0.49
CA LEU A 99 -11.64 -7.65 -0.57
C LEU A 99 -12.48 -8.73 -1.27
N LYS A 100 -12.20 -10.01 -0.99
CA LYS A 100 -12.94 -11.15 -1.52
C LYS A 100 -14.32 -11.24 -0.87
N ASP A 101 -14.37 -11.11 0.45
CA ASP A 101 -15.61 -11.22 1.23
C ASP A 101 -16.23 -9.85 1.56
N TYR A 102 -15.45 -8.77 1.47
CA TYR A 102 -15.90 -7.41 1.81
C TYR A 102 -15.63 -6.43 0.65
N SER A 103 -16.50 -6.46 -0.35
CA SER A 103 -16.34 -5.75 -1.62
C SER A 103 -16.41 -4.22 -1.55
N ASP A 104 -16.97 -3.67 -0.47
CA ASP A 104 -17.14 -2.23 -0.31
C ASP A 104 -15.87 -1.52 0.14
N ASN A 105 -14.88 -2.28 0.64
CA ASN A 105 -13.62 -1.74 1.07
C ASN A 105 -12.71 -1.38 -0.12
N TYR A 106 -11.78 -0.46 0.14
CA TYR A 106 -10.75 -0.07 -0.81
C TYR A 106 -9.62 0.67 -0.12
N ILE A 107 -8.49 0.79 -0.82
CA ILE A 107 -7.50 1.83 -0.52
C ILE A 107 -7.50 2.91 -1.59
N LEU A 108 -7.25 4.15 -1.18
CA LEU A 108 -6.76 5.19 -2.08
C LEU A 108 -5.25 5.22 -1.98
N VAL A 109 -4.58 5.25 -3.13
CA VAL A 109 -3.16 5.57 -3.25
C VAL A 109 -3.06 6.81 -4.12
N LYS A 110 -2.81 7.97 -3.50
CA LYS A 110 -2.97 9.29 -4.15
C LYS A 110 -4.39 9.43 -4.72
N LYS A 111 -4.53 9.44 -6.05
CA LYS A 111 -5.81 9.55 -6.78
C LYS A 111 -6.38 8.21 -7.23
N HIS A 112 -5.66 7.11 -7.02
CA HIS A 112 -6.04 5.80 -7.53
C HIS A 112 -6.81 5.02 -6.46
N LYS A 113 -8.04 4.62 -6.76
CA LYS A 113 -8.84 3.72 -5.93
C LYS A 113 -8.55 2.26 -6.31
N ILE A 114 -8.13 1.47 -5.35
CA ILE A 114 -7.85 0.03 -5.49
C ILE A 114 -8.86 -0.73 -4.64
N SER A 115 -9.68 -1.56 -5.28
CA SER A 115 -10.79 -2.31 -4.68
C SER A 115 -10.91 -3.69 -5.33
N ASN A 116 -11.90 -4.49 -4.93
CA ASN A 116 -12.16 -5.80 -5.55
C ASN A 116 -12.55 -5.72 -7.05
N LYS A 117 -12.95 -4.54 -7.54
CA LYS A 117 -13.23 -4.28 -8.96
C LYS A 117 -11.97 -3.98 -9.78
N THR A 118 -10.86 -3.68 -9.10
CA THR A 118 -9.59 -3.34 -9.76
C THR A 118 -8.96 -4.60 -10.34
N THR A 119 -8.59 -4.52 -11.62
CA THR A 119 -7.94 -5.63 -12.34
C THR A 119 -6.42 -5.43 -12.40
N LEU A 120 -5.69 -6.50 -12.72
CA LEU A 120 -4.25 -6.42 -13.02
C LEU A 120 -3.97 -5.42 -14.17
N THR A 121 -4.87 -5.32 -15.15
CA THR A 121 -4.75 -4.35 -16.25
C THR A 121 -4.87 -2.92 -15.75
N ASP A 122 -5.73 -2.66 -14.77
CA ASP A 122 -5.85 -1.34 -14.15
C ASP A 122 -4.60 -1.01 -13.33
N LEU A 123 -4.10 -1.96 -12.52
CA LEU A 123 -2.86 -1.80 -11.77
C LEU A 123 -1.67 -1.50 -12.68
N LYS A 124 -1.57 -2.14 -13.85
CA LYS A 124 -0.56 -1.84 -14.87
C LYS A 124 -0.64 -0.37 -15.33
N LYS A 125 -1.84 0.16 -15.54
CA LYS A 125 -2.04 1.57 -15.96
C LYS A 125 -1.70 2.54 -14.83
N MET A 126 -2.05 2.20 -13.59
CA MET A 126 -1.82 3.04 -12.41
C MET A 126 -0.33 3.06 -12.01
N PHE A 127 0.33 1.91 -12.07
CA PHE A 127 1.67 1.68 -11.53
C PHE A 127 2.52 0.83 -12.49
N PRO A 128 2.92 1.38 -13.65
CA PRO A 128 3.61 0.62 -14.70
C PRO A 128 4.97 0.05 -14.24
N VAL A 129 5.65 0.73 -13.31
CA VAL A 129 6.93 0.28 -12.75
C VAL A 129 6.72 -0.98 -11.89
N ALA A 130 5.75 -0.97 -10.97
CA ALA A 130 5.43 -2.14 -10.16
C ALA A 130 5.00 -3.34 -11.01
N TYR A 131 4.23 -3.11 -12.07
CA TYR A 131 3.82 -4.18 -12.99
C TYR A 131 4.99 -4.86 -13.68
N LYS A 132 6.03 -4.11 -14.06
CA LYS A 132 7.25 -4.67 -14.66
C LYS A 132 7.95 -5.64 -13.70
N ASN A 133 7.95 -5.33 -12.41
CA ASN A 133 8.55 -6.19 -11.38
C ASN A 133 7.67 -7.38 -11.04
N TYR A 134 6.36 -7.18 -10.95
CA TYR A 134 5.37 -8.24 -10.75
C TYR A 134 5.55 -9.37 -11.78
N LYS A 135 5.79 -9.03 -13.06
CA LYS A 135 6.06 -10.02 -14.12
C LYS A 135 7.37 -10.81 -13.97
N LYS A 136 8.34 -10.29 -13.23
CA LYS A 136 9.69 -10.85 -13.10
C LYS A 136 9.89 -11.64 -11.80
N GLY A 137 9.00 -11.47 -10.83
CA GLY A 137 9.14 -12.04 -9.49
C GLY A 137 8.88 -13.55 -9.44
N LYS A 138 9.52 -14.23 -8.49
CA LYS A 138 9.19 -15.62 -8.11
C LYS A 138 7.85 -15.71 -7.37
N ASP A 139 7.44 -14.63 -6.70
CA ASP A 139 6.15 -14.51 -5.98
C ASP A 139 5.06 -13.95 -6.90
N ALA A 140 4.65 -14.72 -7.90
CA ALA A 140 3.76 -14.31 -8.99
C ALA A 140 2.32 -13.87 -8.59
N HIS A 141 2.05 -13.70 -7.29
CA HIS A 141 0.71 -13.44 -6.73
C HIS A 141 0.58 -12.08 -6.03
N LEU A 142 1.67 -11.35 -5.79
CA LEU A 142 1.67 -10.09 -5.04
C LEU A 142 2.22 -8.92 -5.87
N PHE A 143 1.38 -7.92 -6.08
CA PHE A 143 1.75 -6.65 -6.69
C PHE A 143 2.19 -5.66 -5.63
N LYS A 144 3.45 -5.20 -5.70
CA LYS A 144 4.12 -4.48 -4.60
C LYS A 144 4.28 -2.98 -4.87
N LEU A 145 3.97 -2.16 -3.87
CA LEU A 145 4.19 -0.71 -3.85
C LEU A 145 5.09 -0.36 -2.66
N LYS A 146 6.32 0.06 -2.91
CA LYS A 146 7.34 0.28 -1.85
C LYS A 146 7.24 1.66 -1.23
N PHE A 147 7.52 1.75 0.07
CA PHE A 147 7.71 3.02 0.77
C PHE A 147 9.17 3.47 0.77
N ASN A 148 10.10 2.51 0.87
CA ASN A 148 11.54 2.73 0.80
C ASN A 148 12.21 1.66 -0.12
N PRO A 149 13.23 2.00 -0.94
CA PRO A 149 13.96 1.01 -1.73
C PRO A 149 14.78 -0.01 -0.91
N GLU A 150 15.24 0.36 0.28
CA GLU A 150 16.16 -0.40 1.13
C GLU A 150 15.47 -1.41 2.04
N TRP A 151 14.24 -1.13 2.44
CA TRP A 151 13.50 -1.95 3.42
C TRP A 151 12.35 -2.72 2.75
N ASP A 152 11.86 -3.73 3.45
CA ASP A 152 10.71 -4.53 3.01
C ASP A 152 9.37 -3.83 3.26
N ASP A 153 9.40 -2.61 3.77
CA ASP A 153 8.24 -1.76 4.02
C ASP A 153 7.45 -1.45 2.72
N GLU A 154 6.32 -2.12 2.54
CA GLU A 154 5.54 -2.04 1.31
C GLU A 154 4.06 -2.38 1.49
N ILE A 155 3.25 -1.96 0.52
CA ILE A 155 1.90 -2.49 0.31
C ILE A 155 1.95 -3.63 -0.69
N GLN A 156 1.42 -4.77 -0.28
CA GLN A 156 1.29 -5.95 -1.12
C GLN A 156 -0.18 -6.15 -1.51
N ILE A 157 -0.45 -6.25 -2.81
CA ILE A 157 -1.79 -6.40 -3.36
C ILE A 157 -1.90 -7.82 -3.93
N ALA A 158 -2.75 -8.65 -3.33
CA ALA A 158 -3.00 -10.00 -3.82
C ALA A 158 -3.95 -9.99 -5.00
N ILE A 159 -3.61 -10.81 -6.00
CA ILE A 159 -4.35 -10.92 -7.26
C ILE A 159 -4.71 -12.38 -7.51
N GLU A 160 -6.01 -12.68 -7.58
CA GLU A 160 -6.54 -13.98 -8.00
C GLU A 160 -7.42 -13.78 -9.22
N ASN A 161 -7.27 -14.66 -10.22
CA ASN A 161 -8.05 -14.62 -11.47
C ASN A 161 -8.08 -13.22 -12.12
N GLY A 162 -6.96 -12.49 -12.04
CA GLY A 162 -6.79 -11.16 -12.62
C GLY A 162 -7.44 -10.00 -11.86
N LYS A 163 -8.03 -10.25 -10.68
CA LYS A 163 -8.67 -9.24 -9.83
C LYS A 163 -8.01 -9.15 -8.46
N VAL A 164 -8.06 -7.97 -7.86
CA VAL A 164 -7.56 -7.77 -6.49
C VAL A 164 -8.47 -8.49 -5.50
N THR A 165 -7.89 -9.31 -4.62
CA THR A 165 -8.62 -10.06 -3.57
C THR A 165 -8.26 -9.66 -2.15
N ALA A 166 -7.06 -9.14 -1.93
CA ALA A 166 -6.64 -8.64 -0.64
C ALA A 166 -5.53 -7.58 -0.78
N ILE A 167 -5.35 -6.80 0.27
CA ILE A 167 -4.29 -5.82 0.39
C ILE A 167 -3.67 -5.99 1.77
N TYR A 168 -2.34 -6.05 1.82
CA TYR A 168 -1.57 -6.21 3.04
C TYR A 168 -0.61 -5.05 3.21
N TYR A 169 -0.38 -4.68 4.46
CA TYR A 169 0.81 -3.94 4.83
C TYR A 169 1.89 -4.93 5.27
N TRP A 170 3.02 -4.90 4.57
CA TRP A 170 4.18 -5.67 4.96
C TRP A 170 5.11 -4.74 5.73
N THR A 171 5.01 -4.81 7.06
CA THR A 171 5.88 -4.07 7.96
C THR A 171 7.31 -4.60 7.81
N PRO A 172 8.35 -3.74 7.85
CA PRO A 172 9.72 -4.22 7.82
C PRO A 172 9.98 -5.11 9.04
N CYS A 173 10.69 -6.21 8.80
CA CYS A 173 11.35 -7.05 9.80
C CYS A 173 12.83 -7.12 9.40
#